data_AF-A0A7L1GMA1-F1
#
_entry.id   AF-A0A7L1GMA1-F1
#
_cell.length_a   1.000
_cell.length_b   1.000
_cell.length_c   1.000
_cell.angle_alpha   90.00
_cell.angle_beta   90.00
_cell.angle_gamma   90.00
#
_symmetry.space_group_name_H-M   'P 1'
#
loop_
_entity.id
_entity.type
_entity.pdbx_description
1 polymer ?
#
loop_
_entity_poly.entity_id
_entity_poly.type
_entity_poly.pdbx_seq_one_letter_code
_entity_poly.pdbx_strand_id
1 'polypeptide(L)'
;LLQCLATLAATARKEAQQSQHQLQAQQQEVAWLQEQLSRARQDGERWASALQRAQRESLEREATRGAEQARQQELIRDMKGRLLQLLREKDALWQKTEGIDTPIPSPVPRDAGLCASCHKDFRLLSRRYNCRLCQGKVCQTCSVDVGKQGRCCLLCYQHGQSQAL
;
A
#
# COMPACT_ATOMS: atom_id res chain seq x y z
N LEU A 1 -48.94 72.96 -69.96
CA LEU A 1 -47.79 72.24 -70.54
C LEU A 1 -46.48 72.53 -69.79
N LEU A 2 -46.01 73.79 -69.72
CA LEU A 2 -44.78 74.15 -68.98
C LEU A 2 -44.81 73.78 -67.49
N GLN A 3 -45.94 74.03 -66.80
CA GLN A 3 -46.10 73.67 -65.39
C GLN A 3 -46.04 72.14 -65.15
N CYS A 4 -46.64 71.34 -66.05
CA CYS A 4 -46.59 69.88 -65.96
C CYS A 4 -45.18 69.33 -66.19
N LEU A 5 -44.41 69.93 -67.10
CA LEU A 5 -43.01 69.54 -67.32
C LEU A 5 -42.13 69.89 -66.12
N ALA A 6 -42.37 71.04 -65.48
CA ALA A 6 -41.64 71.45 -64.29
C ALA A 6 -41.91 70.53 -63.09
N THR A 7 -43.16 70.12 -62.87
CA THR A 7 -43.50 69.15 -61.80
C THR A 7 -42.90 67.78 -62.06
N LEU A 8 -42.95 67.28 -63.30
CA LEU A 8 -42.31 66.01 -63.67
C LEU A 8 -40.78 66.03 -63.49
N ALA A 9 -40.13 67.15 -63.84
CA ALA A 9 -38.69 67.30 -63.63
C ALA A 9 -38.34 67.35 -62.13
N ALA A 10 -39.20 67.95 -61.30
CA ALA A 10 -39.00 68.01 -59.85
C ALA A 10 -39.19 66.64 -59.17
N THR A 11 -40.18 65.85 -59.59
CA THR A 11 -40.39 64.49 -59.07
C THR A 11 -39.25 63.57 -59.48
N ALA A 12 -38.82 63.60 -60.75
CA ALA A 12 -37.69 62.81 -61.23
C ALA A 12 -36.38 63.13 -60.49
N ARG A 13 -36.12 64.40 -60.17
CA ARG A 13 -34.96 64.79 -59.34
C ARG A 13 -35.06 64.27 -57.92
N LYS A 14 -36.25 64.31 -57.30
CA LYS A 14 -36.47 63.77 -55.96
C LYS A 14 -36.25 62.27 -55.92
N GLU A 15 -36.78 61.54 -56.90
CA GLU A 15 -36.59 60.10 -57.03
C GLU A 15 -35.11 59.75 -57.26
N ALA A 16 -34.41 60.50 -58.12
CA ALA A 16 -32.97 60.33 -58.33
C ALA A 16 -32.19 60.56 -57.03
N GLN A 17 -32.48 61.63 -56.28
CA GLN A 17 -31.84 61.90 -54.98
C GLN A 17 -32.13 60.80 -53.96
N GLN A 18 -33.38 60.34 -53.84
CA GLN A 18 -33.75 59.25 -52.94
C GLN A 18 -33.03 57.95 -53.31
N SER A 19 -32.97 57.61 -54.60
CA SER A 19 -32.25 56.43 -55.08
C SER A 19 -30.75 56.52 -54.78
N GLN A 20 -30.15 57.71 -54.91
CA GLN A 20 -28.74 57.93 -54.62
C GLN A 20 -28.43 57.78 -53.12
N HIS A 21 -29.30 58.31 -52.25
CA HIS A 21 -29.17 58.13 -50.80
C HIS A 21 -29.34 56.66 -50.40
N GLN A 22 -30.28 55.93 -51.01
CA GLN A 22 -30.44 54.49 -50.77
C GLN A 22 -29.22 53.69 -51.20
N LEU A 23 -28.65 53.99 -52.37
CA LEU A 23 -27.42 53.34 -52.84
C LEU A 23 -26.24 53.60 -51.91
N GLN A 24 -26.09 54.84 -51.41
CA GLN A 24 -25.05 55.16 -50.43
C GLN A 24 -25.23 54.41 -49.11
N ALA A 25 -26.46 54.32 -48.59
CA ALA A 25 -26.74 53.55 -47.38
C ALA A 25 -26.42 52.06 -47.58
N GLN A 26 -26.82 51.49 -48.72
CA GLN A 26 -26.51 50.09 -49.06
C GLN A 26 -25.00 49.85 -49.20
N GLN A 27 -24.25 50.79 -49.79
CA GLN A 27 -22.79 50.69 -49.88
C GLN A 27 -22.11 50.69 -48.51
N GLN A 28 -22.58 51.53 -47.59
CA GLN A 28 -22.08 51.56 -46.21
C GLN A 28 -22.39 50.26 -45.47
N GLU A 29 -23.60 49.72 -45.62
CA GLU A 29 -24.01 48.45 -45.03
C GLU A 29 -23.15 47.29 -45.56
N VAL A 30 -22.93 47.23 -46.89
CA VAL A 30 -22.07 46.21 -47.50
C VAL A 30 -20.63 46.31 -46.99
N ALA A 31 -20.09 47.52 -46.86
CA ALA A 31 -18.75 47.71 -46.32
C ALA A 31 -18.65 47.25 -44.85
N TRP A 32 -19.66 47.56 -44.04
CA TRP A 32 -19.73 47.12 -42.65
C TRP A 32 -19.83 45.59 -42.54
N LEU A 33 -20.70 44.96 -43.32
CA LEU A 33 -20.84 43.50 -43.36
C LEU A 33 -19.57 42.80 -43.85
N GLN A 34 -18.88 43.36 -44.83
CA GLN A 34 -17.59 42.83 -45.30
C GLN A 34 -16.53 42.84 -44.19
N GLU A 35 -16.47 43.90 -43.40
CA GLU A 35 -15.57 44.00 -42.26
C GLU A 35 -15.95 43.03 -41.12
N GLN A 36 -17.25 42.85 -40.85
CA GLN A 36 -17.68 41.84 -39.87
C GLN A 36 -17.31 40.42 -40.32
N LEU A 37 -17.47 40.13 -41.61
CA LEU A 37 -17.18 38.83 -42.17
C LEU A 37 -15.67 38.56 -42.24
N SER A 38 -14.84 39.59 -42.48
CA SER A 38 -13.38 39.48 -42.41
C SER A 38 -12.92 39.15 -40.99
N ARG A 39 -13.47 39.82 -39.97
CA ARG A 39 -13.20 39.54 -38.55
C ARG A 39 -13.61 38.14 -38.15
N ALA A 40 -14.84 37.74 -38.49
CA ALA A 40 -15.34 36.41 -38.19
C ALA A 40 -14.48 35.30 -38.82
N ARG A 41 -13.98 35.50 -40.04
CA ARG A 41 -13.04 34.57 -40.69
C ARG A 41 -11.72 34.48 -39.95
N GLN A 42 -11.11 35.62 -39.58
CA GLN A 42 -9.85 35.64 -38.85
C GLN A 42 -9.99 34.97 -37.47
N ASP A 43 -11.09 35.22 -36.78
CA ASP A 43 -11.37 34.54 -35.51
C ASP A 43 -11.56 33.04 -35.71
N GLY A 44 -12.26 32.62 -36.76
CA GLY A 44 -12.39 31.21 -37.14
C GLY A 44 -11.03 30.53 -37.36
N GLU A 45 -10.12 31.17 -38.11
CA GLU A 45 -8.75 30.67 -38.34
C GLU A 45 -7.93 30.58 -37.04
N ARG A 46 -8.07 31.58 -36.17
CA ARG A 46 -7.42 31.60 -34.84
C ARG A 46 -7.91 30.45 -33.97
N TRP A 47 -9.23 30.25 -33.90
CA TRP A 47 -9.83 29.16 -33.13
C TRP A 47 -9.47 27.79 -33.69
N ALA A 48 -9.48 27.62 -35.03
CA ALA A 48 -9.05 26.38 -35.66
C ALA A 48 -7.59 26.05 -35.33
N SER A 49 -6.70 27.04 -35.40
CA SER A 49 -5.29 26.89 -35.03
C SER A 49 -5.11 26.58 -33.53
N ALA A 50 -5.87 27.25 -32.67
CA ALA A 50 -5.85 27.00 -31.23
C ALA A 50 -6.34 25.60 -30.88
N LEU A 51 -7.41 25.13 -31.52
CA LEU A 51 -7.96 23.80 -31.33
C LEU A 51 -6.95 22.73 -31.77
N GLN A 52 -6.32 22.90 -32.93
CA GLN A 52 -5.30 21.96 -33.42
C GLN A 52 -4.11 21.88 -32.45
N ARG A 53 -3.65 23.01 -31.91
CA ARG A 53 -2.59 23.02 -30.88
C ARG A 53 -3.03 22.31 -29.60
N ALA A 54 -4.22 22.63 -29.09
CA ALA A 54 -4.76 22.02 -27.89
C ALA A 54 -4.92 20.49 -28.04
N GLN A 55 -5.35 20.02 -29.21
CA GLN A 55 -5.42 18.58 -29.52
C GLN A 55 -4.05 17.93 -29.51
N ARG A 56 -3.06 18.54 -30.17
CA ARG A 56 -1.67 18.02 -30.16
C ARG A 56 -1.13 17.94 -28.73
N GLU A 57 -1.27 19.00 -27.95
CA GLU A 57 -0.82 19.02 -26.55
C GLU A 57 -1.54 17.96 -25.70
N SER A 58 -2.83 17.72 -25.94
CA SER A 58 -3.58 16.67 -25.25
C SER A 58 -3.00 15.29 -25.57
N LEU A 59 -2.76 14.99 -26.85
CA LEU A 59 -2.19 13.71 -27.29
C LEU A 59 -0.77 13.51 -26.74
N GLU A 60 0.05 14.56 -26.74
CA GLU A 60 1.41 14.51 -26.17
C GLU A 60 1.38 14.27 -24.64
N ARG A 61 0.44 14.92 -23.93
CA ARG A 61 0.23 14.69 -22.49
C ARG A 61 -0.24 13.27 -22.22
N GLU A 62 -1.17 12.75 -23.01
CA GLU A 62 -1.65 11.37 -22.91
C GLU A 62 -0.54 10.36 -23.18
N ALA A 63 0.25 10.56 -24.24
CA ALA A 63 1.40 9.71 -24.54
C ALA A 63 2.43 9.72 -23.41
N THR A 64 2.73 10.89 -22.84
CA THR A 64 3.67 11.03 -21.72
C THR A 64 3.16 10.32 -20.47
N ARG A 65 1.87 10.49 -20.14
CA ARG A 65 1.21 9.80 -19.01
C ARG A 65 1.20 8.29 -19.21
N GLY A 66 0.89 7.83 -20.42
CA GLY A 66 0.91 6.41 -20.76
C GLY A 66 2.31 5.80 -20.62
N ALA A 67 3.34 6.51 -21.09
CA ALA A 67 4.74 6.06 -20.94
C ALA A 67 5.18 5.97 -19.48
N GLU A 68 4.79 6.95 -18.65
CA GLU A 68 5.07 6.91 -17.21
C GLU A 68 4.33 5.76 -16.52
N GLN A 69 3.06 5.56 -16.85
CA GLN A 69 2.28 4.45 -16.30
C GLN A 69 2.88 3.08 -16.68
N ALA A 70 3.36 2.93 -17.91
CA ALA A 70 4.05 1.71 -18.36
C ALA A 70 5.34 1.47 -17.55
N ARG A 71 6.17 2.51 -17.34
CA ARG A 71 7.37 2.42 -16.50
C ARG A 71 7.05 2.00 -15.07
N GLN A 72 6.00 2.56 -14.48
CA GLN A 72 5.57 2.22 -13.13
C GLN A 72 5.08 0.76 -13.04
N GLN A 73 4.31 0.30 -14.03
CA GLN A 73 3.86 -1.10 -14.09
C GLN A 73 5.03 -2.08 -14.22
N GLU A 74 6.03 -1.75 -15.03
CA GLU A 74 7.24 -2.54 -15.16
C GLU A 74 8.02 -2.60 -13.84
N LEU A 75 8.25 -1.45 -13.19
CA LEU A 75 8.90 -1.40 -11.90
C LEU A 75 8.17 -2.24 -10.84
N ILE A 76 6.84 -2.14 -10.77
CA ILE A 76 6.03 -2.95 -9.85
C ILE A 76 6.18 -4.43 -10.14
N ARG A 77 6.17 -4.83 -11.42
CA ARG A 77 6.35 -6.22 -11.85
C ARG A 77 7.72 -6.74 -11.42
N ASP A 78 8.78 -5.98 -11.64
CA ASP A 78 10.14 -6.35 -11.26
C ASP A 78 10.31 -6.44 -9.74
N MET A 79 9.73 -5.48 -9.01
CA MET A 79 9.79 -5.45 -7.54
C MET A 79 9.04 -6.64 -6.93
N LYS A 80 7.88 -7.00 -7.48
CA LYS A 80 7.15 -8.23 -7.11
C LYS A 80 7.98 -9.48 -7.40
N GLY A 81 8.63 -9.53 -8.57
CA GLY A 81 9.53 -10.63 -8.94
C GLY A 81 10.68 -10.79 -7.94
N ARG A 82 11.35 -9.68 -7.59
CA ARG A 82 12.45 -9.69 -6.62
C ARG A 82 11.99 -10.09 -5.22
N LEU A 83 10.81 -9.65 -4.78
CA LEU A 83 10.25 -10.04 -3.50
C LEU A 83 10.00 -11.55 -3.44
N LEU A 84 9.41 -12.13 -4.48
CA LEU A 84 9.19 -13.58 -4.56
C LEU A 84 10.51 -14.36 -4.55
N GLN A 85 11.54 -13.87 -5.25
CA GLN A 85 12.87 -14.47 -5.22
C GLN A 85 13.47 -14.45 -3.81
N LEU A 86 13.44 -13.30 -3.13
CA LEU A 86 13.94 -13.16 -1.76
C LEU A 86 13.18 -14.04 -0.77
N LEU A 87 11.86 -14.19 -0.93
CA LEU A 87 11.07 -15.09 -0.10
C LEU A 87 11.52 -16.55 -0.26
N ARG A 88 11.75 -17.01 -1.49
CA ARG A 88 12.28 -18.36 -1.77
C ARG A 88 13.67 -18.56 -1.20
N GLU A 89 14.55 -17.57 -1.35
CA GLU A 89 15.91 -17.61 -0.77
C GLU A 89 15.85 -17.69 0.76
N LYS A 90 14.99 -16.87 1.39
CA LYS A 90 14.73 -16.88 2.83
C LYS A 90 14.18 -18.24 3.29
N ASP A 91 13.23 -18.83 2.59
CA ASP A 91 12.68 -20.15 2.92
C ASP A 91 13.74 -21.27 2.79
N ALA A 92 14.58 -21.20 1.76
CA ALA A 92 15.68 -22.15 1.57
C ALA A 92 16.75 -22.03 2.67
N LEU A 93 17.05 -20.82 3.14
CA LEU A 93 17.91 -20.61 4.30
C LEU A 93 17.27 -21.14 5.58
N TRP A 94 15.99 -20.84 5.80
CA TRP A 94 15.24 -21.30 6.96
C TRP A 94 15.27 -22.82 7.10
N GLN A 95 15.00 -23.56 6.02
CA GLN A 95 15.08 -25.02 5.99
C GLN A 95 16.45 -25.58 6.36
N LYS A 96 17.54 -24.89 5.96
CA LYS A 96 18.91 -25.31 6.32
C LYS A 96 19.18 -25.12 7.81
N THR A 97 18.64 -24.06 8.42
CA THR A 97 18.77 -23.81 9.87
C THR A 97 17.92 -24.74 10.72
N GLU A 98 16.69 -25.06 10.32
CA GLU A 98 15.85 -26.02 11.07
C GLU A 98 16.45 -27.43 11.11
N GLY A 99 17.21 -27.83 10.08
CA GLY A 99 17.97 -29.09 10.09
C GLY A 99 19.15 -29.14 11.07
N ILE A 100 19.50 -28.01 11.71
CA ILE A 100 20.59 -27.92 12.70
C ILE A 100 20.04 -28.06 14.14
N ASP A 101 18.76 -27.75 14.37
CA ASP A 101 18.09 -27.81 15.68
C ASP A 101 17.56 -29.21 16.04
N THR A 102 18.03 -30.28 15.39
CA THR A 102 17.86 -31.62 15.95
C THR A 102 18.50 -31.65 17.34
N PRO A 103 17.76 -31.96 18.42
CA PRO A 103 18.33 -32.01 19.75
C PRO A 103 19.38 -33.11 19.76
N ILE A 104 20.66 -32.72 19.78
CA ILE A 104 21.73 -33.63 20.18
C ILE A 104 21.31 -34.16 21.55
N PRO A 105 21.20 -35.48 21.77
CA PRO A 105 20.90 -36.02 23.08
C PRO A 105 22.03 -35.61 24.03
N SER A 106 21.79 -34.57 24.83
CA SER A 106 22.71 -34.17 25.88
C SER A 106 22.77 -35.31 26.91
N PRO A 107 23.95 -35.81 27.29
CA PRO A 107 24.11 -36.90 28.26
C PRO A 107 23.81 -36.46 29.71
N VAL A 108 23.31 -35.24 29.94
CA VAL A 108 23.04 -34.72 31.28
C VAL A 108 21.62 -35.11 31.73
N PRO A 109 21.44 -35.90 32.81
CA PRO A 109 20.12 -36.26 33.31
C PRO A 109 19.33 -35.02 33.76
N ARG A 110 18.15 -34.82 33.16
CA ARG A 110 17.27 -33.66 33.43
C ARG A 110 16.58 -33.70 34.80
N ASP A 111 16.78 -34.77 35.57
CA ASP A 111 16.04 -35.01 36.82
C ASP A 111 16.70 -34.43 38.08
N ALA A 112 17.83 -33.72 37.94
CA ALA A 112 18.59 -33.19 39.08
C ALA A 112 17.86 -32.08 39.89
N GLY A 113 16.74 -31.57 39.38
CA GLY A 113 15.97 -30.44 39.93
C GLY A 113 14.61 -30.78 40.54
N LEU A 114 14.16 -32.04 40.50
CA LEU A 114 12.83 -32.44 40.98
C LEU A 114 12.91 -33.27 42.28
N CYS A 115 11.88 -33.13 43.13
CA CYS A 115 11.70 -34.04 44.27
C CYS A 115 11.32 -35.44 43.77
N ALA A 116 12.10 -36.45 44.13
CA ALA A 116 11.90 -37.85 43.73
C ALA A 116 10.58 -38.48 44.25
N SER A 117 9.87 -37.83 45.16
CA SER A 117 8.61 -38.33 45.72
C SER A 117 7.37 -37.59 45.22
N CYS A 118 7.43 -36.26 45.08
CA CYS A 118 6.27 -35.46 44.68
C CYS A 118 6.45 -34.74 43.33
N HIS A 119 7.58 -34.95 42.67
CA HIS A 119 7.95 -34.40 41.36
C HIS A 119 7.86 -32.87 41.25
N LYS A 120 7.84 -32.16 42.40
CA LYS A 120 7.88 -30.69 42.42
C LYS A 120 9.31 -30.20 42.19
N ASP A 121 9.44 -29.15 41.40
CA ASP A 121 10.69 -28.42 41.21
C ASP A 121 11.24 -27.87 42.53
N PHE A 122 12.53 -28.09 42.77
CA PHE A 122 13.26 -27.41 43.81
C PHE A 122 13.51 -25.96 43.39
N ARG A 123 12.61 -25.05 43.80
CA ARG A 123 12.80 -23.59 43.67
C ARG A 123 14.12 -23.15 44.33
N LEU A 124 14.65 -21.99 43.95
CA LEU A 124 15.97 -21.50 44.41
C LEU A 124 16.17 -21.52 45.94
N LEU A 125 15.10 -21.34 46.72
CA LEU A 125 15.15 -21.30 48.20
C LEU A 125 14.72 -22.63 48.86
N SER A 126 14.38 -23.65 48.07
CA SER A 126 13.97 -24.94 48.60
C SER A 126 15.17 -25.79 48.98
N ARG A 127 15.28 -26.14 50.28
CA ARG A 127 16.31 -27.07 50.76
C ARG A 127 16.11 -28.44 50.13
N ARG A 128 17.22 -29.06 49.72
CA ARG A 128 17.28 -30.38 49.07
C ARG A 128 17.92 -31.37 50.02
N TYR A 129 17.28 -32.51 50.23
CA TYR A 129 17.79 -33.57 51.11
C TYR A 129 17.98 -34.85 50.30
N ASN A 130 19.07 -35.58 50.55
CA ASN A 130 19.28 -36.90 49.96
C ASN A 130 18.73 -37.96 50.93
N CYS A 131 17.91 -38.87 50.44
CA CYS A 131 17.51 -40.03 51.22
C CYS A 131 18.71 -40.97 51.40
N ARG A 132 19.05 -41.32 52.64
CA ARG A 132 20.18 -42.24 52.90
C ARG A 132 20.03 -43.64 52.30
N LEU A 133 18.81 -44.07 51.98
CA LEU A 133 18.51 -45.43 51.50
C LEU A 133 18.52 -45.48 49.97
N CYS A 134 17.70 -44.66 49.31
CA CYS A 134 17.59 -44.67 47.84
C CYS A 134 18.42 -43.58 47.14
N GLN A 135 19.13 -42.73 47.88
CA GLN A 135 19.89 -41.57 47.39
C GLN A 135 19.08 -40.53 46.61
N GLY A 136 17.76 -40.67 46.54
CA GLY A 136 16.87 -39.73 45.87
C GLY A 136 16.84 -38.37 46.56
N LYS A 137 16.84 -37.29 45.77
CA LYS A 137 16.65 -35.92 46.26
C LYS A 137 15.18 -35.70 46.60
N VAL A 138 14.89 -35.32 47.83
CA VAL A 138 13.52 -35.07 48.32
C VAL A 138 13.41 -33.70 48.98
N CYS A 139 12.22 -33.11 48.91
CA CYS A 139 11.92 -31.87 49.64
C CYS A 139 11.70 -32.16 51.12
N GLN A 140 11.69 -31.10 51.94
CA GLN A 140 11.50 -31.22 53.38
C GLN A 140 10.23 -32.00 53.74
N THR A 141 9.11 -31.73 53.06
CA THR A 141 7.82 -32.39 53.30
C THR A 141 7.83 -33.89 52.94
N CYS A 142 8.67 -34.30 52.01
CA CYS A 142 8.80 -35.70 51.58
C CYS A 142 9.92 -36.45 52.31
N SER A 143 10.51 -35.85 53.34
CA SER A 143 11.62 -36.39 54.11
C SER A 143 11.32 -36.45 55.61
N VAL A 144 11.77 -37.51 56.27
CA VAL A 144 11.71 -37.69 57.73
C VAL A 144 13.14 -37.65 58.27
N ASP A 145 13.36 -36.87 59.32
CA ASP A 145 14.63 -36.83 60.04
C ASP A 145 14.69 -37.99 61.05
N VAL A 146 15.63 -38.91 60.84
CA VAL A 146 15.80 -40.10 61.68
C VAL A 146 16.94 -39.87 62.71
N GLY A 147 17.16 -38.60 63.08
CA GLY A 147 18.12 -38.20 64.09
C GLY A 147 19.57 -38.42 63.64
N LYS A 148 20.37 -39.14 64.45
CA LYS A 148 21.80 -39.39 64.17
C LYS A 148 22.06 -40.14 62.85
N GLN A 149 21.05 -40.75 62.25
CA GLN A 149 21.19 -41.51 60.99
C GLN A 149 20.89 -40.71 59.72
N GLY A 150 20.56 -39.41 59.85
CA GLY A 150 20.22 -38.55 58.72
C GLY A 150 18.77 -38.71 58.24
N ARG A 151 18.47 -38.24 57.02
CA ARG A 151 17.10 -38.23 56.48
C ARG A 151 16.78 -39.42 55.57
N CYS A 152 15.54 -39.88 55.68
CA CYS A 152 14.91 -40.82 54.75
C CYS A 152 13.76 -40.15 54.00
N CYS A 153 13.48 -40.59 52.77
CA CYS A 153 12.21 -40.24 52.14
C CYS A 153 11.05 -41.00 52.83
N LEU A 154 9.83 -40.48 52.72
CA LEU A 154 8.65 -41.12 53.33
C LEU A 154 8.47 -42.57 52.86
N LEU A 155 8.68 -42.85 51.58
CA LEU A 155 8.55 -44.21 51.02
C LEU A 155 9.52 -45.19 51.68
N CYS A 156 10.82 -44.86 51.76
CA CYS A 156 11.81 -45.73 52.38
C CYS A 156 11.64 -45.82 53.91
N TYR A 157 11.15 -44.76 54.55
CA TYR A 157 10.84 -44.80 55.98
C TYR A 157 9.68 -45.75 56.29
N GLN A 158 8.61 -45.71 55.49
CA GLN A 158 7.45 -46.60 55.64
C GLN A 158 7.83 -48.07 55.39
N HIS A 159 8.59 -48.36 54.33
CA HIS A 159 9.06 -49.73 54.05
C HIS A 159 9.96 -50.29 55.16
N GLY A 160 10.78 -49.44 55.80
CA GLY A 160 11.62 -49.85 56.92
C GLY A 160 10.84 -50.12 58.21
N GLN A 161 9.67 -49.49 58.41
CA GLN A 161 8.80 -49.77 59.56
C GLN A 161 8.01 -51.07 59.39
N SER A 162 7.63 -51.43 58.15
CA SER A 162 6.93 -52.68 57.85
C SER A 162 7.78 -53.94 58.00
N GLN A 163 9.11 -53.82 58.15
CA GLN A 163 10.03 -54.94 58.41
C GLN A 163 10.40 -55.08 59.90
N ALA A 164 9.91 -54.19 60.77
CA ALA A 164 10.22 -54.17 62.20
C ALA A 164 9.00 -54.55 63.11
N LEU A 165 7.90 -54.98 62.50
CA LEU A 165 6.74 -55.63 63.12
C LEU A 165 6.63 -57.05 62.57
#